data_AF-A0A9E8TRR8-F1
#
_entry.id   AF-A0A9E8TRR8-F1
#
_cell.length_a   1.000
_cell.length_b   1.000
_cell.length_c   1.000
_cell.angle_alpha   90.00
_cell.angle_beta   90.00
_cell.angle_gamma   90.00
#
_symmetry.space_group_name_H-M   'P 1'
#
loop_
_entity.id
_entity.type
_entity.pdbx_description
1 polymer ?
#
loop_
_entity_poly.entity_id
_entity_poly.type
_entity_poly.pdbx_seq_one_letter_code
_entity_poly.pdbx_strand_id
1 'polypeptide(L)'
;MIVTDPNLIDKRLRRSALSASTSKSMRGCLVRWAGEKLLPRVSDPFAVSELGTSTHAVLEDLYNANAPTRTTDLFAELRDEHSKKQWSLERYQSLPDNLGPEGVPVEFNEWVKNQDRWKSEVDRLGLRTFEIEDPRETVVYKTELPFDGVTIAGGVPAMGYIDRVDIEIVRGEERFVVVDLKTGKQKSAFDLNRYGDDHGDQIRIYYDAIRALLGVAPAAGRIHYTQFGTSREIPLTELALEKTRKDFRAAWDIHNRVTENGRFPAKTGPLCGWCPLVNACPAAAAAGKKASDKLDTPPATAVALGIPTVRTDAIAMGSKEPYAPAPAPLVTAATAARSIAAAPASPPVAPTAEVAPADPFAASAPAPAPIVAPAPAVAPVIAFPVAAAQGAAHGAGDNADPNGTGTPTVTNEQPLFSEGKPWEPTINGRLNGASYSAMGVIGLTQVAGELLVEAGRPLNGQTLDQLTDLLAEVIVTVQKSVRNGDFDWDAGINTRIRGALRTTIETLPLPWDATTEDAWVEWKAKAIKRTRVFVVRAIRLYNLGDTVTATSFSALLPVGVAASAPVAAPVASPSVVAAATPIGVPRVAQPA
;
A
#
# COMPACT_ATOMS: atom_id res chain seq x y z
N MET A 1 20.18 0.04 21.81
CA MET A 1 21.06 -0.29 20.67
C MET A 1 21.36 0.98 19.92
N ILE A 2 22.61 1.17 19.52
CA ILE A 2 23.04 2.30 18.70
C ILE A 2 23.53 1.69 17.38
N VAL A 3 22.99 2.17 16.27
CA VAL A 3 23.45 1.82 14.92
C VAL A 3 24.28 2.99 14.44
N THR A 4 25.57 2.79 14.26
CA THR A 4 26.52 3.87 13.93
C THR A 4 26.74 4.02 12.43
N ASP A 5 26.40 3.01 11.64
CA ASP A 5 26.50 3.06 10.17
C ASP A 5 25.26 3.73 9.57
N PRO A 6 25.39 4.94 8.97
CA PRO A 6 24.27 5.63 8.35
C PRO A 6 23.66 4.86 7.18
N ASN A 7 24.46 4.08 6.44
CA ASN A 7 23.95 3.29 5.32
C ASN A 7 23.00 2.19 5.79
N LEU A 8 23.29 1.55 6.94
CA LEU A 8 22.39 0.56 7.53
C LEU A 8 21.09 1.21 8.01
N ILE A 9 21.18 2.41 8.59
CA ILE A 9 19.99 3.17 8.97
C ILE A 9 19.14 3.43 7.71
N ASP A 10 19.70 4.06 6.69
CA ASP A 10 18.94 4.55 5.55
C ASP A 10 18.42 3.41 4.66
N LYS A 11 19.21 2.35 4.46
CA LYS A 11 18.82 1.23 3.59
C LYS A 11 17.97 0.16 4.26
N ARG A 12 18.05 0.00 5.59
CA ARG A 12 17.39 -1.14 6.30
C ARG A 12 16.36 -0.73 7.33
N LEU A 13 16.50 0.44 7.96
CA LEU A 13 15.69 0.85 9.11
C LEU A 13 14.76 2.03 8.78
N ARG A 14 15.27 3.04 8.07
CA ARG A 14 14.49 4.18 7.61
C ARG A 14 13.42 3.69 6.63
N ARG A 15 12.26 4.33 6.71
CA ARG A 15 11.08 4.03 5.90
C ARG A 15 10.56 5.36 5.38
N SER A 16 10.25 5.43 4.09
CA SER A 16 9.60 6.59 3.49
C SER A 16 8.09 6.65 3.79
N ALA A 17 7.51 5.50 4.13
CA ALA A 17 6.12 5.36 4.55
C ALA A 17 5.96 4.31 5.65
N LEU A 18 4.93 4.46 6.49
CA LEU A 18 4.68 3.58 7.62
C LEU A 18 3.68 2.47 7.25
N SER A 19 4.01 1.23 7.61
CA SER A 19 3.08 0.10 7.51
C SER A 19 2.37 -0.19 8.84
N ALA A 20 1.22 -0.85 8.83
CA ALA A 20 0.52 -1.27 10.04
C ALA A 20 1.40 -2.14 10.96
N SER A 21 2.17 -3.06 10.37
CA SER A 21 3.11 -3.94 11.09
C SER A 21 4.27 -3.17 11.72
N THR A 22 4.81 -2.16 11.02
CA THR A 22 5.87 -1.30 11.56
C THR A 22 5.33 -0.39 12.66
N SER A 23 4.13 0.17 12.48
CA SER A 23 3.44 0.99 13.49
C SER A 23 3.26 0.22 14.80
N LYS A 24 2.75 -1.01 14.73
CA LYS A 24 2.67 -1.93 15.88
C LYS A 24 4.03 -2.11 16.56
N SER A 25 5.09 -2.29 15.78
CA SER A 25 6.45 -2.50 16.29
C SER A 25 6.99 -1.29 17.05
N MET A 26 6.58 -0.08 16.70
CA MET A 26 7.01 1.15 17.39
C MET A 26 6.52 1.23 18.85
N ARG A 27 5.47 0.49 19.20
CA ARG A 27 4.97 0.35 20.59
C ARG A 27 5.75 -0.68 21.41
N GLY A 28 6.52 -1.53 20.73
CA GLY A 28 7.29 -2.63 21.28
C GLY A 28 8.70 -2.26 21.71
N CYS A 29 9.61 -3.25 21.67
CA CYS A 29 11.04 -3.04 21.93
C CYS A 29 11.74 -2.65 20.62
N LEU A 30 12.26 -1.42 20.54
CA LEU A 30 12.86 -0.92 19.30
C LEU A 30 14.21 -1.56 18.99
N VAL A 31 14.92 -2.08 20.02
CA VAL A 31 16.08 -2.95 19.82
C VAL A 31 15.70 -4.23 19.09
N ARG A 32 14.59 -4.87 19.47
CA ARG A 32 14.10 -6.09 18.81
C ARG A 32 13.76 -5.78 17.35
N TRP A 33 12.97 -4.73 17.10
CA TRP A 33 12.57 -4.35 15.74
C TRP A 33 13.80 -4.09 14.85
N ALA A 34 14.76 -3.28 15.32
CA ALA A 34 15.94 -2.98 14.52
C ALA A 34 16.85 -4.23 14.35
N GLY A 35 17.00 -5.05 15.39
CA GLY A 35 17.70 -6.34 15.30
C GLY A 35 17.11 -7.26 14.25
N GLU A 36 15.79 -7.44 14.24
CA GLU A 36 15.07 -8.24 13.25
C GLU A 36 15.25 -7.73 11.80
N LYS A 37 15.58 -6.45 11.59
CA LYS A 37 15.80 -5.86 10.26
C LYS A 37 17.28 -5.88 9.83
N LEU A 38 18.20 -5.87 10.78
CA LEU A 38 19.63 -5.87 10.52
C LEU A 38 20.22 -7.27 10.44
N LEU A 39 19.72 -8.21 11.25
CA LEU A 39 20.24 -9.57 11.28
C LEU A 39 19.87 -10.31 9.98
N PRO A 40 20.76 -11.19 9.49
CA PRO A 40 20.43 -12.14 8.43
C PRO A 40 19.20 -12.96 8.83
N ARG A 41 18.34 -13.25 7.86
CA ARG A 41 17.21 -14.16 8.03
C ARG A 41 17.46 -15.36 7.14
N VAL A 42 17.48 -16.54 7.74
CA VAL A 42 17.32 -17.79 6.99
C VAL A 42 15.82 -18.00 6.85
N SER A 43 15.34 -18.21 5.63
CA SER A 43 13.94 -18.50 5.35
C SER A 43 13.70 -19.97 5.68
N ASP A 44 13.14 -20.24 6.86
CA ASP A 44 12.69 -21.57 7.26
C ASP A 44 11.25 -21.76 6.78
N PRO A 45 10.96 -22.69 5.84
CA PRO A 45 9.61 -22.92 5.32
C PRO A 45 8.56 -23.24 6.38
N PHE A 46 8.98 -23.73 7.55
CA PHE A 46 8.10 -24.09 8.66
C PHE A 46 7.97 -22.99 9.72
N ALA A 47 8.72 -21.89 9.59
CA ALA A 47 8.54 -20.75 10.46
C ALA A 47 7.10 -20.24 10.34
N VAL A 48 6.50 -19.87 11.48
CA VAL A 48 5.10 -19.42 11.57
C VAL A 48 4.78 -18.31 10.57
N SER A 49 5.72 -17.40 10.32
CA SER A 49 5.54 -16.34 9.33
C SER A 49 5.55 -16.86 7.89
N GLU A 50 6.43 -17.80 7.56
CA GLU A 50 6.55 -18.35 6.20
C GLU A 50 5.32 -19.22 5.87
N LEU A 51 4.91 -20.10 6.78
CA LEU A 51 3.66 -20.87 6.63
C LEU A 51 2.43 -19.97 6.48
N GLY A 52 2.39 -18.85 7.23
CA GLY A 52 1.36 -17.83 7.08
C GLY A 52 1.35 -17.23 5.68
N THR A 53 2.51 -16.75 5.20
CA THR A 53 2.67 -16.19 3.84
C THR A 53 2.26 -17.20 2.76
N SER A 54 2.71 -18.45 2.86
CA SER A 54 2.34 -19.49 1.91
C SER A 54 0.83 -19.78 1.91
N THR A 55 0.21 -19.81 3.09
CA THR A 55 -1.24 -19.99 3.19
C THR A 55 -1.99 -18.81 2.58
N HIS A 56 -1.53 -17.58 2.79
CA HIS A 56 -2.10 -16.38 2.16
C HIS A 56 -2.01 -16.46 0.64
N ALA A 57 -0.86 -16.86 0.08
CA ALA A 57 -0.68 -16.98 -1.36
C ALA A 57 -1.64 -18.01 -2.00
N VAL A 58 -1.86 -19.16 -1.34
CA VAL A 58 -2.86 -20.14 -1.81
C VAL A 58 -4.28 -19.57 -1.76
N LEU A 59 -4.63 -18.85 -0.69
CA LEU A 59 -5.95 -18.22 -0.56
C LEU A 59 -6.13 -17.06 -1.56
N GLU A 60 -5.10 -16.26 -1.80
CA GLU A 60 -5.08 -15.20 -2.81
C GLU A 60 -5.43 -15.77 -4.19
N ASP A 61 -4.72 -16.81 -4.63
CA ASP A 61 -4.99 -17.47 -5.91
C ASP A 61 -6.39 -18.08 -5.97
N LEU A 62 -6.89 -18.64 -4.86
CA LEU A 62 -8.26 -19.14 -4.76
C LEU A 62 -9.27 -18.03 -5.00
N TYR A 63 -9.12 -16.87 -4.35
CA TYR A 63 -10.05 -15.75 -4.50
C TYR A 63 -9.89 -15.00 -5.84
N ASN A 64 -8.73 -15.12 -6.50
CA ASN A 64 -8.50 -14.61 -7.86
C ASN A 64 -9.07 -15.53 -8.95
N ALA A 65 -9.28 -16.82 -8.66
CA ALA A 65 -9.96 -17.73 -9.57
C ALA A 65 -11.43 -17.35 -9.80
N ASN A 66 -12.04 -17.93 -10.83
CA ASN A 66 -13.46 -17.72 -11.13
C ASN A 66 -14.34 -18.21 -9.97
N ALA A 67 -15.32 -17.42 -9.56
CA ALA A 67 -16.11 -17.68 -8.34
C ALA A 67 -16.70 -19.10 -8.27
N PRO A 68 -17.35 -19.68 -9.30
CA PRO A 68 -17.91 -21.03 -9.23
C PRO A 68 -16.87 -22.14 -9.03
N THR A 69 -15.59 -21.89 -9.37
CA THR A 69 -14.51 -22.90 -9.24
C THR A 69 -13.80 -22.84 -7.90
N ARG A 70 -14.11 -21.87 -7.02
CA ARG A 70 -13.46 -21.69 -5.72
C ARG A 70 -13.90 -22.73 -4.70
N THR A 71 -13.47 -23.97 -4.91
CA THR A 71 -13.81 -25.15 -4.09
C THR A 71 -12.62 -25.59 -3.25
N THR A 72 -12.86 -26.50 -2.31
CA THR A 72 -11.79 -27.18 -1.57
C THR A 72 -10.84 -27.95 -2.48
N ASP A 73 -11.34 -28.46 -3.61
CA ASP A 73 -10.52 -29.15 -4.61
C ASP A 73 -9.55 -28.17 -5.29
N LEU A 74 -10.04 -26.99 -5.71
CA LEU A 74 -9.18 -25.95 -6.27
C LEU A 74 -8.15 -25.44 -5.22
N PHE A 75 -8.54 -25.32 -3.96
CA PHE A 75 -7.59 -25.00 -2.89
C PHE A 75 -6.46 -26.04 -2.82
N ALA A 76 -6.78 -27.34 -2.89
CA ALA A 76 -5.79 -28.41 -2.86
C ALA A 76 -4.88 -28.39 -4.10
N GLU A 77 -5.42 -28.09 -5.28
CA GLU A 77 -4.66 -27.92 -6.53
C GLU A 77 -3.66 -26.76 -6.41
N LEU A 78 -4.12 -25.59 -5.99
CA LEU A 78 -3.27 -24.40 -5.80
C LEU A 78 -2.19 -24.63 -4.74
N ARG A 79 -2.54 -25.25 -3.61
CA ARG A 79 -1.56 -25.66 -2.59
C ARG A 79 -0.48 -26.56 -3.19
N ASP A 80 -0.88 -27.53 -4.02
CA ASP A 80 0.06 -28.44 -4.67
C ASP A 80 0.96 -27.73 -5.68
N GLU A 81 0.48 -26.70 -6.37
CA GLU A 81 1.28 -25.84 -7.24
C GLU A 81 2.30 -25.00 -6.46
N HIS A 82 1.86 -24.32 -5.41
CA HIS A 82 2.76 -23.58 -4.50
C HIS A 82 3.80 -24.51 -3.87
N SER A 83 3.39 -25.72 -3.51
CA SER A 83 4.28 -26.77 -3.01
C SER A 83 5.35 -27.18 -4.03
N LYS A 84 5.00 -27.32 -5.32
CA LYS A 84 6.00 -27.64 -6.35
C LYS A 84 7.06 -26.53 -6.45
N LYS A 85 6.64 -25.26 -6.36
CA LYS A 85 7.56 -24.11 -6.38
C LYS A 85 8.45 -24.06 -5.13
N GLN A 86 7.85 -24.23 -3.94
CA GLN A 86 8.54 -24.18 -2.65
C GLN A 86 9.59 -25.29 -2.50
N TRP A 87 9.31 -26.47 -3.05
CA TRP A 87 10.17 -27.65 -2.95
C TRP A 87 10.90 -27.97 -4.26
N SER A 88 11.07 -26.97 -5.14
CA SER A 88 11.79 -27.10 -6.41
C SER A 88 13.31 -27.10 -6.22
N LEU A 89 14.03 -27.62 -7.23
CA LEU A 89 15.50 -27.56 -7.27
C LEU A 89 16.00 -26.11 -7.30
N GLU A 90 15.31 -25.24 -8.04
CA GLU A 90 15.64 -23.81 -8.13
C GLU A 90 15.52 -23.13 -6.76
N ARG A 91 14.44 -23.41 -6.02
CA ARG A 91 14.25 -22.88 -4.67
C ARG A 91 15.35 -23.38 -3.73
N TYR A 92 15.67 -24.67 -3.78
CA TYR A 92 16.76 -25.25 -3.00
C TYR A 92 18.11 -24.57 -3.30
N GLN A 93 18.44 -24.39 -4.58
CA GLN A 93 19.69 -23.72 -5.00
C GLN A 93 19.74 -22.23 -4.63
N SER A 94 18.59 -21.59 -4.38
CA SER A 94 18.52 -20.21 -3.90
C SER A 94 18.78 -20.06 -2.40
N LEU A 95 18.79 -21.16 -1.63
CA LEU A 95 19.03 -21.11 -0.20
C LEU A 95 20.53 -20.88 0.08
N PRO A 96 20.89 -19.95 0.98
CA PRO A 96 22.26 -19.81 1.43
C PRO A 96 22.75 -21.13 2.03
N ASP A 97 23.92 -21.60 1.61
CA ASP A 97 24.63 -22.78 2.16
C ASP A 97 23.82 -24.10 2.20
N ASN A 98 22.83 -24.28 1.31
CA ASN A 98 21.92 -25.45 1.28
C ASN A 98 21.23 -25.72 2.63
N LEU A 99 20.98 -24.66 3.42
CA LEU A 99 20.36 -24.80 4.73
C LEU A 99 18.91 -25.27 4.57
N GLY A 100 18.62 -26.46 5.07
CA GLY A 100 17.30 -27.05 5.19
C GLY A 100 16.45 -26.41 6.30
N PRO A 101 15.32 -27.05 6.66
CA PRO A 101 14.56 -26.66 7.84
C PRO A 101 15.48 -26.59 9.05
N GLU A 102 15.20 -25.67 9.98
CA GLU A 102 16.01 -25.47 11.20
C GLU A 102 17.44 -24.95 10.97
N GLY A 103 17.81 -24.60 9.73
CA GLY A 103 19.11 -24.01 9.42
C GLY A 103 20.27 -25.01 9.41
N VAL A 104 19.99 -26.28 9.11
CA VAL A 104 21.00 -27.35 9.00
C VAL A 104 21.19 -27.70 7.52
N PRO A 105 22.43 -27.84 7.00
CA PRO A 105 22.65 -28.28 5.63
C PRO A 105 21.91 -29.60 5.35
N VAL A 106 21.15 -29.63 4.25
CA VAL A 106 20.35 -30.80 3.88
C VAL A 106 20.55 -31.10 2.40
N GLU A 107 20.62 -32.38 2.05
CA GLU A 107 20.64 -32.79 0.65
C GLU A 107 19.27 -32.58 -0.01
N PHE A 108 19.23 -32.28 -1.32
CA PHE A 108 17.97 -32.02 -2.04
C PHE A 108 16.93 -33.14 -1.88
N ASN A 109 17.37 -34.41 -1.92
CA ASN A 109 16.45 -35.54 -1.75
C ASN A 109 15.84 -35.63 -0.35
N GLU A 110 16.52 -35.13 0.68
CA GLU A 110 15.99 -35.05 2.05
C GLU A 110 15.14 -33.79 2.23
N TRP A 111 15.51 -32.68 1.59
CA TRP A 111 14.71 -31.45 1.53
C TRP A 111 13.29 -31.74 1.02
N VAL A 112 13.16 -32.34 -0.16
CA VAL A 112 11.87 -32.59 -0.82
C VAL A 112 10.94 -33.49 -0.01
N LYS A 113 11.44 -34.35 0.89
CA LYS A 113 10.59 -35.18 1.77
C LYS A 113 9.69 -34.37 2.71
N ASN A 114 10.04 -33.11 2.97
CA ASN A 114 9.24 -32.21 3.80
C ASN A 114 8.01 -31.64 3.07
N GLN A 115 7.87 -31.90 1.76
CA GLN A 115 6.80 -31.38 0.92
C GLN A 115 5.41 -31.73 1.45
N ASP A 116 5.15 -33.00 1.79
CA ASP A 116 3.82 -33.44 2.25
C ASP A 116 3.48 -32.89 3.64
N ARG A 117 4.48 -32.76 4.52
CA ARG A 117 4.32 -32.09 5.81
C ARG A 117 3.93 -30.63 5.62
N TRP A 118 4.60 -29.91 4.71
CA TRP A 118 4.30 -28.52 4.41
C TRP A 118 2.88 -28.35 3.85
N LYS A 119 2.45 -29.23 2.94
CA LYS A 119 1.06 -29.24 2.43
C LYS A 119 0.06 -29.41 3.56
N SER A 120 0.31 -30.35 4.47
CA SER A 120 -0.53 -30.60 5.64
C SER A 120 -0.62 -29.37 6.57
N GLU A 121 0.47 -28.61 6.71
CA GLU A 121 0.46 -27.37 7.49
C GLU A 121 -0.36 -26.26 6.79
N VAL A 122 -0.22 -26.11 5.46
CA VAL A 122 -1.03 -25.14 4.69
C VAL A 122 -2.52 -25.50 4.76
N ASP A 123 -2.87 -26.78 4.65
CA ASP A 123 -4.24 -27.27 4.86
C ASP A 123 -4.77 -26.87 6.23
N ARG A 124 -4.00 -27.18 7.27
CA ARG A 124 -4.35 -26.87 8.66
C ARG A 124 -4.62 -25.37 8.86
N LEU A 125 -3.87 -24.51 8.18
CA LEU A 125 -3.97 -23.06 8.31
C LEU A 125 -5.03 -22.42 7.42
N GLY A 126 -5.37 -23.01 6.28
CA GLY A 126 -6.20 -22.39 5.24
C GLY A 126 -7.60 -22.98 5.05
N LEU A 127 -7.76 -24.32 5.13
CA LEU A 127 -9.00 -25.00 4.71
C LEU A 127 -10.24 -24.57 5.49
N ARG A 128 -10.10 -24.15 6.75
CA ARG A 128 -11.25 -23.74 7.55
C ARG A 128 -11.76 -22.34 7.17
N THR A 129 -11.20 -21.70 6.13
CA THR A 129 -11.84 -20.54 5.48
C THR A 129 -13.24 -20.88 4.93
N PHE A 130 -13.45 -22.11 4.45
CA PHE A 130 -14.74 -22.58 3.94
C PHE A 130 -15.79 -22.77 5.05
N GLU A 131 -15.39 -22.74 6.33
CA GLU A 131 -16.31 -22.67 7.47
C GLU A 131 -16.72 -21.23 7.80
N ILE A 132 -15.92 -20.24 7.38
CA ILE A 132 -16.17 -18.83 7.63
C ILE A 132 -17.17 -18.26 6.62
N GLU A 133 -17.00 -18.63 5.35
CA GLU A 133 -17.81 -18.15 4.23
C GLU A 133 -17.76 -19.14 3.07
N ASP A 134 -18.63 -18.96 2.07
CA ASP A 134 -18.53 -19.64 0.78
C ASP A 134 -17.71 -18.77 -0.21
N PRO A 135 -16.48 -19.19 -0.59
CA PRO A 135 -15.67 -18.42 -1.54
C PRO A 135 -16.34 -18.21 -2.90
N ARG A 136 -17.28 -19.09 -3.29
CA ARG A 136 -18.03 -19.01 -4.56
C ARG A 136 -19.06 -17.90 -4.58
N GLU A 137 -19.52 -17.47 -3.40
CA GLU A 137 -20.47 -16.37 -3.23
C GLU A 137 -19.78 -15.04 -2.92
N THR A 138 -18.47 -15.08 -2.62
CA THR A 138 -17.69 -13.89 -2.28
C THR A 138 -17.37 -13.06 -3.52
N VAL A 139 -17.88 -11.84 -3.57
CA VAL A 139 -17.56 -10.87 -4.63
C VAL A 139 -16.32 -10.07 -4.20
N VAL A 140 -15.18 -10.41 -4.78
CA VAL A 140 -13.90 -9.79 -4.45
C VAL A 140 -13.67 -8.58 -5.35
N TYR A 141 -13.45 -7.41 -4.76
CA TYR A 141 -12.97 -6.23 -5.49
C TYR A 141 -11.49 -6.40 -5.88
N LYS A 142 -10.65 -6.76 -4.90
CA LYS A 142 -9.22 -6.99 -5.11
C LYS A 142 -8.62 -7.78 -3.94
N THR A 143 -7.80 -8.77 -4.25
CA THR A 143 -6.85 -9.40 -3.32
C THR A 143 -5.54 -8.62 -3.30
N GLU A 144 -4.80 -8.68 -2.20
CA GLU A 144 -3.48 -8.04 -2.03
C GLU A 144 -3.45 -6.60 -2.57
N LEU A 145 -4.44 -5.77 -2.21
CA LEU A 145 -4.57 -4.41 -2.72
C LEU A 145 -3.44 -3.53 -2.12
N PRO A 146 -2.49 -3.04 -2.94
CA PRO A 146 -1.47 -2.13 -2.45
C PRO A 146 -2.05 -0.74 -2.19
N PHE A 147 -1.54 -0.06 -1.18
CA PHE A 147 -1.90 1.33 -0.87
C PHE A 147 -0.67 2.25 -0.68
N ASP A 148 0.39 1.98 -1.42
CA ASP A 148 1.61 2.80 -1.35
C ASP A 148 1.34 4.25 -1.79
N GLY A 149 1.93 5.20 -1.06
CA GLY A 149 1.87 6.62 -1.41
C GLY A 149 0.61 7.35 -0.94
N VAL A 150 -0.30 6.68 -0.22
CA VAL A 150 -1.42 7.36 0.44
C VAL A 150 -0.97 8.07 1.70
N THR A 151 -1.68 9.13 2.08
CA THR A 151 -1.48 9.82 3.36
C THR A 151 -2.71 9.65 4.25
N ILE A 152 -2.49 9.17 5.46
CA ILE A 152 -3.55 8.93 6.45
C ILE A 152 -3.17 9.57 7.80
N ALA A 153 -4.07 9.53 8.78
CA ALA A 153 -3.79 9.98 10.14
C ALA A 153 -3.16 11.39 10.24
N GLY A 154 -3.66 12.35 9.44
CA GLY A 154 -3.15 13.72 9.43
C GLY A 154 -1.78 13.85 8.77
N GLY A 155 -1.58 13.19 7.62
CA GLY A 155 -0.41 13.39 6.76
C GLY A 155 0.72 12.38 6.94
N VAL A 156 0.48 11.24 7.60
CA VAL A 156 1.46 10.15 7.67
C VAL A 156 1.45 9.41 6.33
N PRO A 157 2.59 9.33 5.61
CA PRO A 157 2.70 8.49 4.42
C PRO A 157 2.55 7.03 4.86
N ALA A 158 1.62 6.31 4.26
CA ALA A 158 1.33 4.92 4.58
C ALA A 158 1.63 4.01 3.40
N MET A 159 1.95 2.76 3.72
CA MET A 159 2.24 1.72 2.75
C MET A 159 1.81 0.34 3.26
N GLY A 160 1.59 -0.59 2.32
CA GLY A 160 1.25 -1.97 2.63
C GLY A 160 0.24 -2.56 1.66
N TYR A 161 -0.23 -3.74 2.03
CA TYR A 161 -1.17 -4.55 1.26
C TYR A 161 -2.36 -4.89 2.15
N ILE A 162 -3.56 -4.82 1.57
CA ILE A 162 -4.80 -5.29 2.18
C ILE A 162 -5.07 -6.67 1.59
N ASP A 163 -5.04 -7.72 2.43
CA ASP A 163 -5.17 -9.11 2.00
C ASP A 163 -6.36 -9.32 1.05
N ARG A 164 -7.54 -8.78 1.41
CA ARG A 164 -8.72 -8.82 0.54
C ARG A 164 -9.68 -7.66 0.77
N VAL A 165 -10.23 -7.12 -0.31
CA VAL A 165 -11.33 -6.16 -0.30
C VAL A 165 -12.49 -6.77 -1.06
N ASP A 166 -13.63 -6.89 -0.39
CA ASP A 166 -14.86 -7.46 -0.95
C ASP A 166 -15.89 -6.36 -1.27
N ILE A 167 -16.86 -6.69 -2.11
CA ILE A 167 -18.04 -5.88 -2.41
C ILE A 167 -19.27 -6.60 -1.86
N GLU A 168 -20.02 -5.93 -1.00
CA GLU A 168 -21.33 -6.37 -0.56
C GLU A 168 -22.40 -5.42 -1.09
N ILE A 169 -23.49 -5.99 -1.62
CA ILE A 169 -24.65 -5.20 -2.07
C ILE A 169 -25.65 -5.13 -0.92
N VAL A 170 -25.82 -3.95 -0.34
CA VAL A 170 -26.80 -3.70 0.73
C VAL A 170 -27.79 -2.66 0.24
N ARG A 171 -29.07 -3.06 0.13
CA ARG A 171 -30.16 -2.19 -0.38
C ARG A 171 -29.88 -1.62 -1.78
N GLY A 172 -29.16 -2.38 -2.63
CA GLY A 172 -28.82 -1.97 -4.00
C GLY A 172 -27.57 -1.10 -4.12
N GLU A 173 -26.91 -0.78 -3.00
CA GLU A 173 -25.65 -0.03 -2.99
C GLU A 173 -24.47 -0.97 -2.79
N GLU A 174 -23.42 -0.81 -3.60
CA GLU A 174 -22.14 -1.48 -3.40
C GLU A 174 -21.42 -0.88 -2.18
N ARG A 175 -20.92 -1.76 -1.31
CA ARG A 175 -20.19 -1.39 -0.11
C ARG A 175 -18.91 -2.19 -0.03
N PHE A 176 -17.79 -1.50 0.15
CA PHE A 176 -16.52 -2.15 0.36
C PHE A 176 -16.43 -2.75 1.76
N VAL A 177 -15.91 -3.96 1.85
CA VAL A 177 -15.57 -4.63 3.11
C VAL A 177 -14.10 -4.98 3.09
N VAL A 178 -13.37 -4.54 4.10
CA VAL A 178 -11.95 -4.90 4.27
C VAL A 178 -11.85 -6.21 5.03
N VAL A 179 -11.14 -7.19 4.48
CA VAL A 179 -10.88 -8.48 5.13
C VAL A 179 -9.39 -8.71 5.30
N ASP A 180 -8.96 -8.98 6.52
CA ASP A 180 -7.59 -9.34 6.89
C ASP A 180 -7.56 -10.82 7.30
N LEU A 181 -6.68 -11.60 6.67
CA LEU A 181 -6.53 -13.03 6.93
C LEU A 181 -5.49 -13.23 8.03
N LYS A 182 -5.80 -14.12 8.97
CA LYS A 182 -4.91 -14.46 10.09
C LYS A 182 -4.93 -15.96 10.35
N THR A 183 -3.76 -16.57 10.23
CA THR A 183 -3.58 -17.99 10.54
C THR A 183 -3.46 -18.28 12.04
N GLY A 184 -3.18 -17.26 12.86
CA GLY A 184 -3.05 -17.38 14.31
C GLY A 184 -4.38 -17.38 15.07
N LYS A 185 -4.33 -17.58 16.40
CA LYS A 185 -5.52 -17.58 17.26
C LYS A 185 -6.04 -16.16 17.51
N GLN A 186 -7.37 -16.00 17.53
CA GLN A 186 -8.02 -14.79 18.03
C GLN A 186 -7.68 -14.55 19.52
N LYS A 187 -7.35 -13.31 19.87
CA LYS A 187 -7.18 -12.89 21.27
C LYS A 187 -8.51 -13.00 22.02
N SER A 188 -8.48 -13.44 23.28
CA SER A 188 -9.68 -13.44 24.12
C SER A 188 -10.19 -12.00 24.33
N ALA A 189 -11.47 -11.83 24.66
CA ALA A 189 -12.03 -10.51 24.98
C ALA A 189 -11.26 -9.83 26.14
N PHE A 190 -10.82 -10.61 27.13
CA PHE A 190 -9.98 -10.15 28.22
C PHE A 190 -8.63 -9.60 27.71
N ASP A 191 -7.95 -10.33 26.82
CA ASP A 191 -6.66 -9.91 26.26
C ASP A 191 -6.77 -8.69 25.36
N LEU A 192 -7.85 -8.57 24.59
CA LEU A 192 -8.13 -7.39 23.77
C LEU A 192 -8.29 -6.14 24.64
N ASN A 193 -9.02 -6.25 25.75
CA ASN A 193 -9.20 -5.14 26.67
C ASN A 193 -7.91 -4.78 27.43
N ARG A 194 -7.12 -5.79 27.83
CA ARG A 194 -5.91 -5.59 28.63
C ARG A 194 -4.70 -5.13 27.81
N TYR A 195 -4.51 -5.69 26.62
CA TYR A 195 -3.29 -5.51 25.83
C TYR A 195 -3.52 -4.78 24.50
N GLY A 196 -4.77 -4.46 24.18
CA GLY A 196 -5.14 -3.77 22.95
C GLY A 196 -5.40 -4.68 21.76
N ASP A 197 -6.06 -4.09 20.77
CA ASP A 197 -6.55 -4.75 19.56
C ASP A 197 -5.69 -4.41 18.33
N ASP A 198 -4.46 -4.94 18.29
CA ASP A 198 -3.54 -4.65 17.18
C ASP A 198 -4.10 -5.05 15.80
N HIS A 199 -4.90 -6.12 15.72
CA HIS A 199 -5.49 -6.54 14.43
C HIS A 199 -6.65 -5.62 14.04
N GLY A 200 -7.44 -5.15 15.00
CA GLY A 200 -8.46 -4.13 14.73
C GLY A 200 -7.86 -2.78 14.34
N ASP A 201 -6.74 -2.38 14.98
CA ASP A 201 -5.98 -1.19 14.56
C ASP A 201 -5.53 -1.31 13.09
N GLN A 202 -5.09 -2.49 12.66
CA GLN A 202 -4.70 -2.76 11.28
C GLN A 202 -5.87 -2.58 10.30
N ILE A 203 -7.05 -3.14 10.61
CA ILE A 203 -8.27 -2.93 9.81
C ILE A 203 -8.66 -1.44 9.73
N ARG A 204 -8.49 -0.68 10.81
CA ARG A 204 -8.79 0.77 10.83
C ARG A 204 -7.79 1.59 10.01
N ILE A 205 -6.53 1.17 9.94
CA ILE A 205 -5.54 1.74 9.02
C ILE A 205 -5.96 1.46 7.57
N TYR A 206 -6.41 0.24 7.28
CA TYR A 206 -6.90 -0.14 5.95
C TYR A 206 -8.18 0.61 5.57
N TYR A 207 -9.07 0.87 6.52
CA TYR A 207 -10.23 1.73 6.32
C TYR A 207 -9.83 3.12 5.79
N ASP A 208 -8.86 3.77 6.44
CA ASP A 208 -8.38 5.09 6.00
C ASP A 208 -7.64 5.00 4.65
N ALA A 209 -6.90 3.91 4.41
CA ALA A 209 -6.21 3.68 3.14
C ALA A 209 -7.19 3.52 1.98
N ILE A 210 -8.24 2.71 2.12
CA ILE A 210 -9.30 2.55 1.13
C ILE A 210 -10.00 3.87 0.86
N ARG A 211 -10.34 4.62 1.92
CA ARG A 211 -10.95 5.95 1.79
C ARG A 211 -10.04 6.89 0.99
N ALA A 212 -8.74 6.87 1.23
CA ALA A 212 -7.78 7.69 0.50
C ALA A 212 -7.61 7.25 -0.97
N LEU A 213 -7.61 5.94 -1.23
CA LEU A 213 -7.44 5.38 -2.58
C LEU A 213 -8.68 5.55 -3.47
N LEU A 214 -9.86 5.21 -2.93
CA LEU A 214 -11.09 5.06 -3.69
C LEU A 214 -12.07 6.23 -3.49
N GLY A 215 -11.77 7.15 -2.56
CA GLY A 215 -12.65 8.27 -2.22
C GLY A 215 -13.88 7.89 -1.40
N VAL A 216 -14.11 6.60 -1.16
CA VAL A 216 -15.21 6.05 -0.38
C VAL A 216 -14.69 5.22 0.77
N ALA A 217 -15.33 5.35 1.93
CA ALA A 217 -14.96 4.55 3.10
C ALA A 217 -15.57 3.15 3.02
N PRO A 218 -14.86 2.09 3.45
CA PRO A 218 -15.45 0.77 3.56
C PRO A 218 -16.52 0.75 4.65
N ALA A 219 -17.60 0.01 4.43
CA ALA A 219 -18.74 -0.07 5.35
C ALA A 219 -18.48 -1.02 6.52
N ALA A 220 -17.61 -2.01 6.33
CA ALA A 220 -17.25 -2.99 7.35
C ALA A 220 -15.78 -3.39 7.24
N GLY A 221 -15.26 -3.94 8.33
CA GLY A 221 -13.94 -4.54 8.39
C GLY A 221 -13.98 -5.83 9.18
N ARG A 222 -13.36 -6.90 8.67
CA ARG A 222 -13.39 -8.24 9.26
C ARG A 222 -11.99 -8.83 9.33
N ILE A 223 -11.78 -9.69 10.32
CA ILE A 223 -10.59 -10.53 10.41
C ILE A 223 -11.04 -11.98 10.33
N HIS A 224 -10.49 -12.72 9.37
CA HIS A 224 -10.75 -14.15 9.21
C HIS A 224 -9.62 -14.95 9.84
N TYR A 225 -9.94 -15.65 10.92
CA TYR A 225 -9.01 -16.56 11.59
C TYR A 225 -9.08 -17.93 10.92
N THR A 226 -8.38 -18.06 9.79
CA THR A 226 -8.55 -19.15 8.81
C THR A 226 -8.24 -20.53 9.38
N GLN A 227 -7.27 -20.66 10.29
CA GLN A 227 -6.99 -21.92 10.98
C GLN A 227 -8.16 -22.34 11.92
N PHE A 228 -8.91 -21.37 12.43
CA PHE A 228 -9.91 -21.59 13.48
C PHE A 228 -11.35 -21.61 12.96
N GLY A 229 -11.57 -21.31 11.68
CA GLY A 229 -12.92 -21.25 11.10
C GLY A 229 -13.79 -20.17 11.75
N THR A 230 -13.18 -19.05 12.16
CA THR A 230 -13.90 -17.98 12.87
C THR A 230 -13.62 -16.62 12.24
N SER A 231 -14.63 -15.76 12.21
CA SER A 231 -14.51 -14.37 11.77
C SER A 231 -14.82 -13.42 12.92
N ARG A 232 -14.17 -12.25 12.91
CA ARG A 232 -14.45 -11.16 13.84
C ARG A 232 -14.65 -9.86 13.09
N GLU A 233 -15.81 -9.25 13.27
CA GLU A 233 -16.08 -7.90 12.80
C GLU A 233 -15.39 -6.85 13.70
N ILE A 234 -14.84 -5.82 13.06
CA ILE A 234 -14.09 -4.77 13.73
C ILE A 234 -14.94 -3.50 13.84
N PRO A 235 -15.13 -2.95 15.05
CA PRO A 235 -15.81 -1.68 15.20
C PRO A 235 -15.07 -0.54 14.48
N LEU A 236 -15.74 0.10 13.53
CA LEU A 236 -15.27 1.26 12.76
C LEU A 236 -15.91 2.56 13.26
N THR A 237 -16.07 2.72 14.57
CA THR A 237 -16.58 3.96 15.16
C THR A 237 -15.55 5.08 15.03
N GLU A 238 -15.99 6.34 14.91
CA GLU A 238 -15.08 7.47 14.77
C GLU A 238 -14.10 7.56 15.96
N LEU A 239 -14.56 7.29 17.18
CA LEU A 239 -13.71 7.23 18.37
C LEU A 239 -12.57 6.20 18.23
N ALA A 240 -12.86 5.02 17.67
CA ALA A 240 -11.86 3.99 17.46
C ALA A 240 -10.89 4.37 16.33
N LEU A 241 -11.40 4.95 15.24
CA LEU A 241 -10.59 5.46 14.12
C LEU A 241 -9.64 6.57 14.58
N GLU A 242 -10.13 7.57 15.31
CA GLU A 242 -9.33 8.66 15.86
C GLU A 242 -8.21 8.16 16.77
N LYS A 243 -8.52 7.20 17.65
CA LYS A 243 -7.51 6.56 18.49
C LYS A 243 -6.43 5.88 17.64
N THR A 244 -6.82 5.05 16.66
CA THR A 244 -5.87 4.37 15.79
C THR A 244 -5.03 5.37 14.98
N ARG A 245 -5.63 6.44 14.44
CA ARG A 245 -4.91 7.52 13.73
C ARG A 245 -3.88 8.19 14.63
N LYS A 246 -4.24 8.53 15.87
CA LYS A 246 -3.32 9.12 16.85
C LYS A 246 -2.15 8.18 17.16
N ASP A 247 -2.43 6.90 17.38
CA ASP A 247 -1.39 5.90 17.65
C ASP A 247 -0.48 5.68 16.44
N PHE A 248 -1.03 5.70 15.23
CA PHE A 248 -0.28 5.56 13.98
C PHE A 248 0.63 6.76 13.74
N ARG A 249 0.14 7.99 14.00
CA ARG A 249 0.96 9.21 13.95
C ARG A 249 2.08 9.19 14.98
N ALA A 250 1.79 8.81 16.21
CA ALA A 250 2.80 8.69 17.25
C ALA A 250 3.88 7.65 16.88
N ALA A 251 3.49 6.53 16.27
CA ALA A 251 4.42 5.54 15.76
C ALA A 251 5.32 6.10 14.65
N TRP A 252 4.79 6.92 13.73
CA TRP A 252 5.58 7.61 12.71
C TRP A 252 6.61 8.56 13.33
N ASP A 253 6.19 9.38 14.30
CA ASP A 253 7.07 10.32 14.99
C ASP A 253 8.15 9.60 15.82
N ILE A 254 7.84 8.41 16.37
CA ILE A 254 8.83 7.54 17.03
C ILE A 254 9.82 7.00 16.01
N HIS A 255 9.34 6.41 14.91
CA HIS A 255 10.17 5.82 13.86
C HIS A 255 11.17 6.84 13.30
N ASN A 256 10.71 8.03 12.93
CA ASN A 256 11.55 9.10 12.42
C ASN A 256 12.63 9.50 13.42
N ARG A 257 12.25 9.70 14.69
CA ARG A 257 13.19 10.07 15.75
C ARG A 257 14.27 9.01 15.98
N VAL A 258 13.90 7.73 16.05
CA VAL A 258 14.89 6.67 16.34
C VAL A 258 15.80 6.38 15.15
N THR A 259 15.30 6.56 13.92
CA THR A 259 16.11 6.40 12.71
C THR A 259 17.00 7.61 12.46
N GLU A 260 16.53 8.84 12.72
CA GLU A 260 17.35 10.06 12.68
C GLU A 260 18.52 10.01 13.67
N ASN A 261 18.27 9.55 14.90
CA ASN A 261 19.31 9.51 15.93
C ASN A 261 20.15 8.21 15.92
N GLY A 262 19.78 7.21 15.12
CA GLY A 262 20.39 5.87 15.16
C GLY A 262 20.27 5.16 16.52
N ARG A 263 19.36 5.61 17.39
CA ARG A 263 19.24 5.18 18.80
C ARG A 263 17.92 4.46 19.03
N PHE A 264 18.01 3.16 19.31
CA PHE A 264 16.86 2.29 19.51
C PHE A 264 16.77 1.87 20.99
N PRO A 265 15.82 2.40 21.77
CA PRO A 265 15.65 2.05 23.17
C PRO A 265 15.20 0.60 23.35
N ALA A 266 15.73 -0.06 24.38
CA ALA A 266 15.30 -1.40 24.78
C ALA A 266 14.08 -1.30 25.71
N LYS A 267 13.16 -2.25 25.57
CA LYS A 267 12.01 -2.43 26.47
C LYS A 267 11.90 -3.92 26.81
N THR A 268 12.06 -4.25 28.09
CA THR A 268 11.96 -5.63 28.55
C THR A 268 10.49 -6.03 28.69
N GLY A 269 10.20 -7.31 28.45
CA GLY A 269 8.83 -7.81 28.48
C GLY A 269 8.77 -9.34 28.31
N PRO A 270 7.56 -9.92 28.27
CA PRO A 270 7.40 -11.38 28.08
C PRO A 270 7.93 -11.85 26.72
N LEU A 271 7.92 -10.97 25.71
CA LEU A 271 8.40 -11.27 24.37
C LEU A 271 9.93 -11.30 24.24
N CYS A 272 10.68 -10.99 25.31
CA CYS A 272 12.15 -11.08 25.27
C CYS A 272 12.64 -12.49 24.95
N GLY A 273 11.95 -13.55 25.41
CA GLY A 273 12.38 -14.92 25.14
C GLY A 273 12.28 -15.33 23.66
N TRP A 274 11.57 -14.56 22.84
CA TRP A 274 11.43 -14.77 21.40
C TRP A 274 12.25 -13.76 20.58
N CYS A 275 13.08 -12.94 21.24
CA CYS A 275 13.89 -11.93 20.58
C CYS A 275 15.19 -12.56 20.05
N PRO A 276 15.57 -12.32 18.78
CA PRO A 276 16.83 -12.86 18.23
C PRO A 276 18.08 -12.32 18.92
N LEU A 277 17.95 -11.22 19.67
CA LEU A 277 19.03 -10.59 20.42
C LEU A 277 19.03 -10.95 21.92
N VAL A 278 18.15 -11.84 22.40
CA VAL A 278 17.98 -12.08 23.85
C VAL A 278 19.29 -12.49 24.54
N ASN A 279 20.11 -13.31 23.88
CA ASN A 279 21.40 -13.78 24.39
C ASN A 279 22.51 -12.72 24.30
N ALA A 280 22.28 -11.62 23.60
CA ALA A 280 23.22 -10.51 23.42
C ALA A 280 22.76 -9.20 24.08
N CYS A 281 21.52 -9.14 24.58
CA CYS A 281 20.89 -7.90 25.04
C CYS A 281 21.16 -7.64 26.53
N PRO A 282 21.87 -6.56 26.90
CA PRO A 282 22.16 -6.25 28.31
C PRO A 282 20.89 -6.00 29.14
N ALA A 283 19.87 -5.39 28.54
CA ALA A 283 18.59 -5.15 29.21
C ALA A 283 17.84 -6.47 29.48
N ALA A 284 17.92 -7.45 28.57
CA ALA A 284 17.35 -8.77 28.77
C ALA A 284 18.09 -9.52 29.90
N ALA A 285 19.43 -9.50 29.87
CA ALA A 285 20.27 -10.10 30.91
C ALA A 285 20.00 -9.51 32.30
N ALA A 286 19.98 -8.18 32.42
CA ALA A 286 19.68 -7.49 33.67
C ALA A 286 18.26 -7.80 34.21
N ALA A 287 17.30 -8.07 33.33
CA ALA A 287 15.94 -8.46 33.69
C ALA A 287 15.75 -9.98 33.83
N GLY A 288 16.84 -10.77 33.84
CA GLY A 288 16.80 -12.22 33.98
C GLY A 288 16.06 -12.94 32.84
N LYS A 289 15.96 -12.32 31.66
CA LYS A 289 15.29 -12.91 30.50
C LYS A 289 16.24 -13.86 29.78
N LYS A 290 15.71 -15.00 29.36
CA LYS A 290 16.43 -16.03 28.60
C LYS A 290 15.64 -16.37 27.33
N ALA A 291 16.31 -16.98 26.36
CA ALA A 291 15.65 -17.56 25.20
C ALA A 291 14.55 -18.54 25.65
N SER A 292 13.44 -18.58 24.90
CA SER A 292 12.36 -19.52 25.12
C SER A 292 12.83 -20.93 24.76
N ASP A 293 12.52 -21.91 25.60
CA ASP A 293 12.80 -23.33 25.35
C ASP A 293 12.00 -23.90 24.15
N LYS A 294 11.06 -23.10 23.61
CA LYS A 294 10.25 -23.42 22.43
C LYS A 294 10.85 -22.91 21.11
N LEU A 295 12.06 -22.35 21.14
CA LEU A 295 12.77 -21.98 19.92
C LEU A 295 13.56 -23.18 19.44
N ASP A 296 13.30 -23.61 18.21
CA ASP A 296 14.02 -24.73 17.59
C ASP A 296 15.50 -24.38 17.40
N THR A 297 15.80 -23.13 17.07
CA THR A 297 17.17 -22.60 16.98
C THR A 297 17.44 -21.59 18.11
N PRO A 298 18.49 -21.78 18.93
CA PRO A 298 18.84 -20.83 19.96
C PRO A 298 19.29 -19.49 19.35
N PRO A 299 18.87 -18.34 19.91
CA PRO A 299 19.32 -17.03 19.45
C PRO A 299 20.84 -16.87 19.54
N ALA A 300 21.44 -16.18 18.58
CA ALA A 300 22.87 -15.96 18.53
C ALA A 300 23.38 -15.18 19.76
N THR A 301 24.57 -15.54 20.24
CA THR A 301 25.27 -14.81 21.32
C THR A 301 25.88 -13.52 20.79
N ALA A 302 26.24 -12.60 21.70
CA ALA A 302 26.95 -11.38 21.30
C ALA A 302 28.24 -11.68 20.50
N VAL A 303 28.98 -12.73 20.90
CA VAL A 303 30.19 -13.18 20.19
C VAL A 303 29.86 -13.67 18.78
N ALA A 304 28.84 -14.52 18.63
CA ALA A 304 28.41 -15.03 17.32
C ALA A 304 27.92 -13.92 16.38
N LEU A 305 27.38 -12.83 16.94
CA LEU A 305 26.94 -11.65 16.21
C LEU A 305 28.07 -10.64 15.95
N GLY A 306 29.30 -10.92 16.37
CA GLY A 306 30.42 -9.97 16.27
C GLY A 306 30.21 -8.69 17.09
N ILE A 307 29.32 -8.71 18.07
CA ILE A 307 29.07 -7.57 18.97
C ILE A 307 30.21 -7.53 19.99
N PRO A 308 30.97 -6.43 20.13
CA PRO A 308 32.03 -6.31 21.12
C PRO A 308 31.49 -6.60 22.52
N THR A 309 32.02 -7.65 23.16
CA THR A 309 31.72 -7.98 24.54
C THR A 309 32.84 -7.52 25.45
N VAL A 310 32.49 -6.98 26.62
CA VAL A 310 33.45 -6.77 27.70
C VAL A 310 33.83 -8.15 28.23
N ARG A 311 35.14 -8.47 28.31
CA ARG A 311 35.60 -9.75 28.85
C ARG A 311 35.09 -9.92 30.28
N THR A 312 34.71 -11.13 30.68
CA THR A 312 34.18 -11.41 32.02
C THR A 312 35.17 -11.13 33.15
N ASP A 313 36.47 -11.09 32.84
CA ASP A 313 37.59 -10.74 33.72
C ASP A 313 38.00 -9.26 33.61
N ALA A 314 37.34 -8.46 32.77
CA ALA A 314 37.68 -7.05 32.62
C ALA A 314 37.32 -6.30 33.91
N ILE A 315 38.35 -5.89 34.64
CA ILE A 315 38.22 -4.95 35.74
C ILE A 315 37.66 -3.66 35.14
N ALA A 316 36.50 -3.22 35.63
CA ALA A 316 35.96 -1.91 35.27
C ALA A 316 37.02 -0.86 35.59
N MET A 317 37.65 -0.29 34.56
CA MET A 317 38.45 0.92 34.76
C MET A 317 37.46 1.99 35.17
N GLY A 318 37.37 2.26 36.47
CA GLY A 318 36.50 3.29 37.01
C GLY A 318 36.73 4.57 36.21
N SER A 319 35.69 5.05 35.55
CA SER A 319 35.74 6.35 34.89
C SER A 319 36.11 7.37 35.97
N LYS A 320 37.17 8.17 35.73
CA LYS A 320 37.44 9.35 36.55
C LYS A 320 36.37 10.43 36.39
N GLU A 321 35.50 10.28 35.39
CA GLU A 321 34.24 11.01 35.34
C GLU A 321 33.19 10.32 36.20
N PRO A 322 32.54 11.03 37.13
CA PRO A 322 31.40 10.48 37.83
C PRO A 322 30.32 10.17 36.80
N TYR A 323 30.05 8.89 36.58
CA TYR A 323 28.77 8.46 36.03
C TYR A 323 27.70 8.84 37.06
N ALA A 324 27.12 10.02 36.90
CA ALA A 324 25.82 10.31 37.45
C ALA A 324 24.82 9.53 36.58
N PRO A 325 24.18 8.45 37.05
CA PRO A 325 23.01 7.97 36.37
C PRO A 325 22.06 9.16 36.30
N ALA A 326 21.77 9.66 35.10
CA ALA A 326 20.64 10.56 34.95
C ALA A 326 19.46 9.80 35.56
N PRO A 327 18.84 10.31 36.63
CA PRO A 327 17.73 9.61 37.24
C PRO A 327 16.71 9.40 36.12
N ALA A 328 16.31 8.15 35.91
CA ALA A 328 15.11 7.88 35.15
C ALA A 328 14.04 8.82 35.71
N PRO A 329 13.34 9.62 34.89
CA PRO A 329 12.32 10.51 35.43
C PRO A 329 11.32 9.63 36.17
N LEU A 330 11.38 9.66 37.50
CA LEU A 330 10.35 9.12 38.37
C LEU A 330 9.14 10.02 38.13
N VAL A 331 8.36 9.69 37.11
CA VAL A 331 7.01 10.17 37.00
C VAL A 331 6.24 9.45 38.09
N THR A 332 6.31 9.99 39.31
CA THR A 332 5.38 9.58 40.35
C THR A 332 3.98 9.94 39.88
N ALA A 333 2.97 9.17 40.29
CA ALA A 333 1.57 9.48 39.98
C ALA A 333 1.18 10.93 40.36
N ALA A 334 1.88 11.53 41.32
CA ALA A 334 1.72 12.94 41.71
C ALA A 334 2.24 13.95 40.67
N THR A 335 3.28 13.62 39.90
CA THR A 335 3.81 14.49 38.84
C THR A 335 2.93 14.48 37.59
N ALA A 336 2.32 13.33 37.25
CA ALA A 336 1.33 13.23 36.18
C ALA A 336 0.02 13.99 36.51
N ALA A 337 -0.33 14.11 37.79
CA ALA A 337 -1.50 14.89 38.23
C ALA A 337 -1.25 16.41 38.19
N ARG A 338 0.00 16.87 38.37
CA ARG A 338 0.33 18.32 38.35
C ARG A 338 0.46 18.91 36.95
N SER A 339 0.80 18.12 35.93
CA SER A 339 0.82 18.59 34.53
C SER A 339 -0.58 18.72 33.91
N ILE A 340 -1.62 18.20 34.56
CA ILE A 340 -3.03 18.44 34.20
C ILE A 340 -3.56 19.73 34.85
N ALA A 341 -2.87 20.27 35.86
CA ALA A 341 -3.33 21.42 36.65
C ALA A 341 -2.68 22.77 36.25
N ALA A 342 -1.93 22.84 35.15
CA ALA A 342 -1.29 24.08 34.68
C ALA A 342 -1.53 24.31 33.18
N ALA A 343 -2.80 24.49 32.82
CA ALA A 343 -3.19 25.29 31.66
C ALA A 343 -4.12 26.41 32.18
N PRO A 344 -3.86 27.69 31.92
CA PRO A 344 -4.75 28.76 32.33
C PRO A 344 -6.09 28.64 31.60
N ALA A 345 -7.17 28.54 32.37
CA ALA A 345 -8.53 28.63 31.87
C ALA A 345 -8.78 30.01 31.27
N SER A 346 -9.17 30.06 30.00
CA SER A 346 -9.85 31.22 29.44
C SER A 346 -11.22 31.39 30.13
N PRO A 347 -11.67 32.63 30.41
CA PRO A 347 -12.90 32.86 31.16
C PRO A 347 -14.17 32.50 30.35
N PRO A 348 -15.28 32.16 31.04
CA PRO A 348 -16.55 31.85 30.39
C PRO A 348 -17.22 33.13 29.88
N VAL A 349 -17.65 33.13 28.62
CA VAL A 349 -18.59 34.12 28.08
C VAL A 349 -20.01 33.58 28.26
N ALA A 350 -20.86 34.37 28.91
CA ALA A 350 -22.25 34.06 29.22
C ALA A 350 -23.16 34.08 27.96
N PRO A 351 -24.33 33.40 27.99
CA PRO A 351 -25.23 33.32 26.84
C PRO A 351 -26.13 34.56 26.77
N THR A 352 -26.33 35.10 25.57
CA THR A 352 -27.41 36.06 25.30
C THR A 352 -28.42 35.46 24.34
N ALA A 353 -29.69 35.63 24.70
CA ALA A 353 -30.87 34.99 24.16
C ALA A 353 -31.31 35.50 22.76
N GLU A 354 -31.84 34.55 21.98
CA GLU A 354 -33.04 34.58 21.15
C GLU A 354 -33.59 35.92 20.60
N VAL A 355 -33.66 36.04 19.26
CA VAL A 355 -34.82 36.57 18.50
C VAL A 355 -34.85 35.92 17.09
N ALA A 356 -35.96 35.26 16.73
CA ALA A 356 -36.45 35.05 15.35
C ALA A 356 -37.72 35.93 15.17
N PRO A 357 -38.23 36.33 13.98
CA PRO A 357 -38.34 35.61 12.68
C PRO A 357 -37.97 36.52 11.46
N ALA A 358 -38.13 36.24 10.16
CA ALA A 358 -39.06 35.43 9.37
C ALA A 358 -38.50 35.04 7.98
N ASP A 359 -39.12 34.00 7.43
CA ASP A 359 -38.87 33.28 6.17
C ASP A 359 -39.50 33.97 4.94
N PRO A 360 -38.82 33.96 3.78
CA PRO A 360 -39.55 34.01 2.52
C PRO A 360 -39.00 33.01 1.48
N PHE A 361 -39.28 31.71 1.67
CA PHE A 361 -39.63 30.80 0.57
C PHE A 361 -40.97 31.22 -0.10
N ALA A 362 -41.06 32.49 -0.49
CA ALA A 362 -42.10 32.98 -1.38
C ALA A 362 -41.67 32.69 -2.82
N ALA A 363 -42.29 31.69 -3.42
CA ALA A 363 -42.10 31.31 -4.81
C ALA A 363 -42.52 32.43 -5.80
N SER A 364 -41.76 32.62 -6.87
CA SER A 364 -42.24 33.02 -8.23
C SER A 364 -41.09 32.97 -9.26
N ALA A 365 -41.23 32.17 -10.31
CA ALA A 365 -40.49 32.26 -11.59
C ALA A 365 -41.30 33.14 -12.60
N PRO A 366 -40.84 33.55 -13.83
CA PRO A 366 -39.62 33.15 -14.58
C PRO A 366 -38.80 34.27 -15.34
N ALA A 367 -37.51 33.94 -15.64
CA ALA A 367 -36.56 34.22 -16.78
C ALA A 367 -36.47 35.59 -17.56
N PRO A 368 -35.37 35.92 -18.32
CA PRO A 368 -34.03 35.29 -18.53
C PRO A 368 -32.78 36.25 -18.46
N ALA A 369 -31.59 35.69 -18.77
CA ALA A 369 -30.17 36.09 -18.66
C ALA A 369 -29.68 37.40 -19.38
N PRO A 370 -28.41 37.90 -19.21
CA PRO A 370 -27.18 37.23 -19.68
C PRO A 370 -25.92 37.31 -18.77
N ILE A 371 -24.90 36.55 -19.20
CA ILE A 371 -23.60 36.13 -18.62
C ILE A 371 -22.50 37.21 -18.72
N VAL A 372 -21.55 37.29 -17.76
CA VAL A 372 -20.06 37.41 -17.94
C VAL A 372 -19.33 37.00 -16.63
N ALA A 373 -18.22 36.25 -16.75
CA ALA A 373 -17.38 35.70 -15.67
C ALA A 373 -16.24 36.62 -15.18
N PRO A 374 -15.60 36.36 -14.01
CA PRO A 374 -14.30 36.94 -13.65
C PRO A 374 -13.15 35.93 -13.47
N ALA A 375 -11.92 36.41 -13.67
CA ALA A 375 -10.64 35.74 -13.45
C ALA A 375 -10.10 35.93 -12.00
N PRO A 376 -9.13 35.12 -11.51
CA PRO A 376 -8.67 35.16 -10.12
C PRO A 376 -7.39 35.99 -9.89
N ALA A 377 -7.20 36.43 -8.64
CA ALA A 377 -6.09 37.25 -8.15
C ALA A 377 -4.99 36.44 -7.42
N VAL A 378 -3.83 37.08 -7.27
CA VAL A 378 -2.48 36.56 -6.99
C VAL A 378 -2.03 36.79 -5.53
N ALA A 379 -1.01 36.02 -5.08
CA ALA A 379 0.17 36.39 -4.23
C ALA A 379 0.30 35.65 -2.86
N PRO A 380 1.51 35.57 -2.23
CA PRO A 380 2.89 35.71 -2.73
C PRO A 380 3.86 34.57 -2.31
N VAL A 381 5.06 34.63 -2.90
CA VAL A 381 6.26 33.79 -2.69
C VAL A 381 7.22 34.45 -1.69
N ILE A 382 7.96 33.66 -0.90
CA ILE A 382 9.22 34.09 -0.25
C ILE A 382 10.33 33.12 -0.69
N ALA A 383 11.38 33.67 -1.30
CA ALA A 383 12.58 33.00 -1.82
C ALA A 383 13.81 33.35 -0.97
N PHE A 384 14.96 32.69 -1.21
CA PHE A 384 16.38 33.16 -1.20
C PHE A 384 17.35 31.95 -0.99
N PRO A 385 18.63 31.98 -1.43
CA PRO A 385 19.07 31.96 -2.82
C PRO A 385 20.19 30.94 -3.15
N VAL A 386 20.45 30.89 -4.46
CA VAL A 386 21.38 30.16 -5.35
C VAL A 386 22.89 30.28 -5.04
N ALA A 387 23.69 29.27 -5.42
CA ALA A 387 25.01 29.50 -6.04
C ALA A 387 25.35 28.41 -7.08
N ALA A 388 25.68 28.87 -8.29
CA ALA A 388 25.80 28.11 -9.53
C ALA A 388 27.22 27.58 -9.80
N ALA A 389 27.28 26.54 -10.63
CA ALA A 389 28.48 26.02 -11.27
C ALA A 389 28.84 26.76 -12.57
N GLN A 390 30.12 26.70 -12.96
CA GLN A 390 30.63 26.83 -14.34
C GLN A 390 31.93 26.00 -14.40
N GLY A 391 32.29 25.21 -15.42
CA GLY A 391 31.69 24.83 -16.71
C GLY A 391 32.67 23.89 -17.47
N ALA A 392 32.11 23.08 -18.40
CA ALA A 392 32.62 22.54 -19.70
C ALA A 392 34.10 22.02 -19.84
N ALA A 393 34.50 21.01 -20.63
CA ALA A 393 33.94 20.27 -21.77
C ALA A 393 34.79 19.01 -22.11
N HIS A 394 34.17 18.03 -22.79
CA HIS A 394 34.63 17.06 -23.82
C HIS A 394 35.95 16.24 -23.73
N GLY A 395 35.85 14.94 -24.04
CA GLY A 395 36.87 14.17 -24.77
C GLY A 395 36.95 12.68 -24.40
N ALA A 396 36.79 11.80 -25.38
CA ALA A 396 36.77 10.34 -25.25
C ALA A 396 38.17 9.67 -25.21
N GLY A 397 38.22 8.41 -24.77
CA GLY A 397 39.12 7.39 -25.31
C GLY A 397 40.30 6.92 -24.45
N ASP A 398 40.21 5.64 -24.06
CA ASP A 398 41.24 4.59 -24.06
C ASP A 398 42.53 4.59 -23.20
N ASN A 399 42.69 3.42 -22.56
CA ASN A 399 43.89 2.64 -22.24
C ASN A 399 44.80 3.01 -21.04
N ALA A 400 45.24 1.93 -20.41
CA ALA A 400 45.91 1.82 -19.12
C ALA A 400 47.41 2.18 -19.12
N ASP A 401 47.94 2.55 -17.94
CA ASP A 401 49.21 2.03 -17.38
C ASP A 401 49.30 2.34 -15.86
N PRO A 402 50.22 1.73 -15.06
CA PRO A 402 49.98 1.31 -13.70
C PRO A 402 50.91 2.07 -12.72
N ASN A 403 50.75 1.86 -11.42
CA ASN A 403 51.61 2.35 -10.34
C ASN A 403 51.79 3.88 -10.21
N GLY A 404 50.93 4.48 -9.38
CA GLY A 404 51.16 5.79 -8.79
C GLY A 404 50.18 6.07 -7.64
N THR A 405 50.69 6.13 -6.41
CA THR A 405 49.96 6.42 -5.17
C THR A 405 49.32 7.82 -5.17
N GLY A 406 48.02 7.93 -4.89
CA GLY A 406 47.32 9.21 -4.68
C GLY A 406 45.84 9.08 -4.26
N THR A 407 45.44 9.89 -3.29
CA THR A 407 44.17 10.04 -2.53
C THR A 407 42.87 10.21 -3.36
N PRO A 408 41.66 10.05 -2.77
CA PRO A 408 40.41 9.81 -3.50
C PRO A 408 39.84 11.08 -4.14
N THR A 409 39.54 11.01 -5.43
CA THR A 409 38.89 12.10 -6.18
C THR A 409 37.38 12.04 -5.96
N VAL A 410 36.83 13.05 -5.29
CA VAL A 410 35.38 13.32 -5.25
C VAL A 410 34.98 13.90 -6.61
N THR A 411 34.18 13.18 -7.40
CA THR A 411 33.52 13.75 -8.58
C THR A 411 32.16 14.32 -8.17
N ASN A 412 32.04 15.64 -8.20
CA ASN A 412 30.77 16.36 -8.12
C ASN A 412 29.99 16.13 -9.43
N GLU A 413 29.28 15.02 -9.55
CA GLU A 413 28.29 14.85 -10.61
C GLU A 413 27.00 15.59 -10.24
N GLN A 414 26.61 16.55 -11.07
CA GLN A 414 25.32 17.25 -10.91
C GLN A 414 24.18 16.22 -10.98
N PRO A 415 23.19 16.30 -10.08
CA PRO A 415 22.14 15.29 -9.98
C PRO A 415 21.33 15.21 -11.28
N LEU A 416 21.06 14.00 -11.77
CA LEU A 416 20.33 13.75 -13.03
C LEU A 416 18.95 14.45 -13.04
N PHE A 417 18.23 14.36 -11.92
CA PHE A 417 16.93 14.98 -11.68
C PHE A 417 17.04 16.18 -10.74
N SER A 418 16.06 17.08 -10.81
CA SER A 418 15.78 18.04 -9.75
C SER A 418 14.59 17.56 -8.92
N GLU A 419 14.41 18.07 -7.71
CA GLU A 419 13.31 17.68 -6.83
C GLU A 419 12.50 18.92 -6.42
N GLY A 420 11.17 18.80 -6.39
CA GLY A 420 10.29 19.88 -5.96
C GLY A 420 8.81 19.54 -6.09
N LYS A 421 7.97 20.54 -6.39
CA LYS A 421 6.51 20.37 -6.40
C LYS A 421 6.07 19.49 -7.58
N PRO A 422 5.15 18.52 -7.40
CA PRO A 422 4.77 17.59 -8.46
C PRO A 422 4.16 18.19 -9.74
N TRP A 423 3.64 19.42 -9.68
CA TRP A 423 3.07 20.12 -10.85
C TRP A 423 4.08 21.04 -11.55
N GLU A 424 5.35 21.01 -11.14
CA GLU A 424 6.45 21.67 -11.84
C GLU A 424 7.21 20.61 -12.65
N PRO A 425 6.98 20.47 -13.97
CA PRO A 425 7.58 19.40 -14.78
C PRO A 425 9.10 19.52 -14.86
N THR A 426 9.62 20.74 -14.81
CA THR A 426 11.05 21.00 -14.78
C THR A 426 11.41 22.00 -13.69
N ILE A 427 12.55 21.77 -13.05
CA ILE A 427 13.16 22.67 -12.08
C ILE A 427 14.58 22.93 -12.57
N ASN A 428 14.94 24.20 -12.72
CA ASN A 428 16.24 24.62 -13.27
C ASN A 428 16.57 24.00 -14.64
N GLY A 429 15.58 23.85 -15.51
CA GLY A 429 15.75 23.25 -16.84
C GLY A 429 16.01 21.74 -16.84
N ARG A 430 15.92 21.09 -15.68
CA ARG A 430 16.02 19.63 -15.52
C ARG A 430 14.67 19.05 -15.18
N LEU A 431 14.43 17.81 -15.60
CA LEU A 431 13.23 17.07 -15.22
C LEU A 431 13.13 16.97 -13.69
N ASN A 432 11.98 17.35 -13.16
CA ASN A 432 11.69 17.22 -11.73
C ASN A 432 11.29 15.76 -11.43
N GLY A 433 12.05 15.05 -10.61
CA GLY A 433 11.81 13.66 -10.23
C GLY A 433 10.44 13.42 -9.58
N ALA A 434 9.88 14.43 -8.93
CA ALA A 434 8.55 14.38 -8.32
C ALA A 434 7.40 14.70 -9.30
N SER A 435 7.69 15.10 -10.54
CA SER A 435 6.68 15.55 -11.50
C SER A 435 5.89 14.40 -12.13
N TYR A 436 4.68 14.69 -12.61
CA TYR A 436 3.90 13.73 -13.42
C TYR A 436 4.64 13.36 -14.71
N SER A 437 5.41 14.30 -15.27
CA SER A 437 6.31 14.05 -16.40
C SER A 437 7.35 12.98 -16.07
N ALA A 438 8.01 13.07 -14.91
CA ALA A 438 9.00 12.07 -14.48
C ALA A 438 8.36 10.70 -14.22
N MET A 439 7.21 10.66 -13.54
CA MET A 439 6.43 9.43 -13.38
C MET A 439 6.03 8.81 -14.73
N GLY A 440 5.75 9.66 -15.71
CA GLY A 440 5.42 9.29 -17.09
C GLY A 440 6.56 8.58 -17.78
N VAL A 441 7.68 9.28 -17.94
CA VAL A 441 8.83 8.81 -18.72
C VAL A 441 9.57 7.67 -18.02
N ILE A 442 9.77 7.73 -16.70
CA ILE A 442 10.42 6.66 -15.94
C ILE A 442 9.56 5.39 -15.96
N GLY A 443 8.26 5.54 -15.72
CA GLY A 443 7.33 4.40 -15.73
C GLY A 443 7.24 3.73 -17.11
N LEU A 444 7.35 4.51 -18.19
CA LEU A 444 7.37 3.96 -19.54
C LEU A 444 8.63 3.15 -19.83
N THR A 445 9.80 3.64 -19.40
CA THR A 445 11.06 2.92 -19.49
C THR A 445 11.06 1.64 -18.66
N GLN A 446 10.42 1.66 -17.47
CA GLN A 446 10.25 0.46 -16.65
C GLN A 446 9.40 -0.61 -17.36
N VAL A 447 8.27 -0.21 -17.95
CA VAL A 447 7.41 -1.13 -18.74
C VAL A 447 8.17 -1.72 -19.93
N ALA A 448 8.97 -0.91 -20.64
CA ALA A 448 9.82 -1.41 -21.72
C ALA A 448 10.85 -2.45 -21.19
N GLY A 449 11.48 -2.18 -20.06
CA GLY A 449 12.40 -3.13 -19.41
C GLY A 449 11.73 -4.45 -19.01
N GLU A 450 10.55 -4.39 -18.38
CA GLU A 450 9.72 -5.55 -18.03
C GLU A 450 9.43 -6.42 -19.27
N LEU A 451 8.92 -5.79 -20.34
CA LEU A 451 8.58 -6.44 -21.59
C LEU A 451 9.76 -7.12 -22.28
N LEU A 452 10.94 -6.50 -22.26
CA LEU A 452 12.16 -7.09 -22.81
C LEU A 452 12.58 -8.34 -22.02
N VAL A 453 12.55 -8.27 -20.69
CA VAL A 453 12.91 -9.40 -19.82
C VAL A 453 11.93 -10.56 -20.00
N GLU A 454 10.63 -10.28 -20.00
CA GLU A 454 9.58 -11.30 -20.23
C GLU A 454 9.72 -11.99 -21.59
N ALA A 455 10.11 -11.24 -22.62
CA ALA A 455 10.33 -11.76 -23.97
C ALA A 455 11.72 -12.41 -24.16
N GLY A 456 12.54 -12.50 -23.11
CA GLY A 456 13.91 -13.04 -23.19
C GLY A 456 14.84 -12.24 -24.11
N ARG A 457 14.59 -10.93 -24.28
CA ARG A 457 15.39 -10.04 -25.12
C ARG A 457 16.51 -9.36 -24.31
N PRO A 458 17.63 -8.97 -24.94
CA PRO A 458 18.71 -8.28 -24.24
C PRO A 458 18.21 -6.98 -23.60
N LEU A 459 18.54 -6.76 -22.33
CA LEU A 459 18.32 -5.49 -21.64
C LEU A 459 19.59 -4.64 -21.72
N ASN A 460 19.71 -3.84 -22.78
CA ASN A 460 20.79 -2.87 -22.97
C ASN A 460 20.21 -1.52 -23.40
N GLY A 461 21.03 -0.47 -23.43
CA GLY A 461 20.56 0.89 -23.74
C GLY A 461 19.81 0.97 -25.08
N GLN A 462 20.32 0.34 -26.12
CA GLN A 462 19.70 0.40 -27.45
C GLN A 462 18.31 -0.25 -27.49
N THR A 463 18.17 -1.47 -26.95
CA THR A 463 16.88 -2.18 -26.98
C THR A 463 15.85 -1.52 -26.07
N LEU A 464 16.30 -0.98 -24.93
CA LEU A 464 15.45 -0.25 -23.99
C LEU A 464 14.94 1.06 -24.60
N ASP A 465 15.82 1.83 -25.26
CA ASP A 465 15.45 3.09 -25.91
C ASP A 465 14.45 2.85 -27.05
N GLN A 466 14.73 1.88 -27.93
CA GLN A 466 13.86 1.57 -29.07
C GLN A 466 12.44 1.17 -28.64
N LEU A 467 12.32 0.34 -27.59
CA LEU A 467 11.01 -0.06 -27.10
C LEU A 467 10.33 1.09 -26.34
N THR A 468 11.08 1.87 -25.57
CA THR A 468 10.54 3.07 -24.90
C THR A 468 9.98 4.06 -25.92
N ASP A 469 10.70 4.31 -27.02
CA ASP A 469 10.30 5.19 -28.11
C ASP A 469 9.03 4.69 -28.80
N LEU A 470 8.93 3.40 -29.09
CA LEU A 470 7.73 2.78 -29.67
C LEU A 470 6.51 3.03 -28.78
N LEU A 471 6.63 2.78 -27.47
CA LEU A 471 5.52 2.99 -26.54
C LEU A 471 5.20 4.49 -26.36
N ALA A 472 6.21 5.35 -26.37
CA ALA A 472 6.04 6.79 -26.30
C ALA A 472 5.30 7.33 -27.53
N GLU A 473 5.61 6.82 -28.72
CA GLU A 473 4.95 7.21 -29.97
C GLU A 473 3.43 6.91 -29.92
N VAL A 474 3.04 5.78 -29.32
CA VAL A 474 1.63 5.45 -29.09
C VAL A 474 0.98 6.49 -28.17
N ILE A 475 1.61 6.81 -27.04
CA ILE A 475 1.08 7.79 -26.07
C ILE A 475 0.95 9.17 -26.70
N VAL A 476 2.02 9.67 -27.33
CA VAL A 476 2.05 10.98 -27.99
C VAL A 476 0.96 11.08 -29.05
N THR A 477 0.84 10.07 -29.91
CA THR A 477 -0.15 10.07 -30.98
C THR A 477 -1.57 10.05 -30.44
N VAL A 478 -1.86 9.22 -29.43
CA VAL A 478 -3.18 9.15 -28.82
C VAL A 478 -3.52 10.46 -28.12
N GLN A 479 -2.59 11.01 -27.33
CA GLN A 479 -2.82 12.26 -26.60
C GLN A 479 -3.10 13.43 -27.56
N LYS A 480 -2.30 13.60 -28.61
CA LYS A 480 -2.55 14.59 -29.66
C LYS A 480 -3.92 14.40 -30.31
N SER A 481 -4.33 13.15 -30.57
CA SER A 481 -5.61 12.85 -31.20
C SER A 481 -6.84 13.19 -30.34
N VAL A 482 -6.70 13.26 -29.00
CA VAL A 482 -7.79 13.60 -28.07
C VAL A 482 -7.67 15.01 -27.50
N ARG A 483 -6.58 15.72 -27.76
CA ARG A 483 -6.31 17.09 -27.30
C ARG A 483 -6.06 18.08 -28.43
N ASN A 484 -6.69 17.89 -29.59
CA ASN A 484 -6.57 18.80 -30.74
C ASN A 484 -5.12 19.11 -31.16
N GLY A 485 -4.25 18.10 -31.13
CA GLY A 485 -2.84 18.23 -31.50
C GLY A 485 -1.90 18.61 -30.36
N ASP A 486 -2.42 18.96 -29.18
CA ASP A 486 -1.60 19.30 -28.01
C ASP A 486 -1.02 18.05 -27.32
N PHE A 487 0.22 18.17 -26.84
CA PHE A 487 0.93 17.12 -26.12
C PHE A 487 1.74 17.71 -24.98
N ASP A 488 1.61 17.10 -23.81
CA ASP A 488 2.38 17.42 -22.63
C ASP A 488 2.49 16.17 -21.74
N TRP A 489 3.70 15.82 -21.34
CA TRP A 489 3.97 14.70 -20.44
C TRP A 489 3.39 14.95 -19.04
N ASP A 490 3.24 16.22 -18.63
CA ASP A 490 2.73 16.58 -17.31
C ASP A 490 1.20 16.61 -17.24
N ALA A 491 0.53 16.62 -18.40
CA ALA A 491 -0.93 16.67 -18.45
C ALA A 491 -1.52 15.39 -17.84
N GLY A 492 -2.44 15.55 -16.88
CA GLY A 492 -3.04 14.41 -16.15
C GLY A 492 -3.72 13.34 -17.02
N ILE A 493 -4.13 13.67 -18.25
CA ILE A 493 -4.66 12.71 -19.22
C ILE A 493 -3.60 11.71 -19.72
N ASN A 494 -2.32 12.09 -19.73
CA ASN A 494 -1.21 11.21 -20.11
C ASN A 494 -1.18 9.95 -19.23
N THR A 495 -1.35 10.12 -17.91
CA THR A 495 -1.44 9.00 -16.95
C THR A 495 -2.57 8.01 -17.29
N ARG A 496 -3.71 8.50 -17.78
CA ARG A 496 -4.83 7.64 -18.20
C ARG A 496 -4.57 6.94 -19.53
N ILE A 497 -3.89 7.61 -20.46
CA ILE A 497 -3.46 7.02 -21.73
C ILE A 497 -2.45 5.91 -21.50
N ARG A 498 -1.50 6.08 -20.57
CA ARG A 498 -0.55 5.03 -20.16
C ARG A 498 -1.25 3.80 -19.58
N GLY A 499 -2.26 4.00 -18.74
CA GLY A 499 -3.10 2.91 -18.25
C GLY A 499 -3.81 2.15 -19.39
N ALA A 500 -4.40 2.88 -20.34
CA ALA A 500 -5.03 2.28 -21.51
C ALA A 500 -4.03 1.56 -22.45
N LEU A 501 -2.79 2.03 -22.52
CA LEU A 501 -1.72 1.36 -23.28
C LEU A 501 -1.33 0.04 -22.61
N ARG A 502 -1.23 -0.03 -21.28
CA ARG A 502 -0.96 -1.29 -20.57
C ARG A 502 -2.02 -2.36 -20.89
N THR A 503 -3.32 -2.02 -20.82
CA THR A 503 -4.41 -2.92 -21.26
C THR A 503 -4.34 -3.26 -22.75
N THR A 504 -3.88 -2.32 -23.57
CA THR A 504 -3.68 -2.58 -25.01
C THR A 504 -2.59 -3.62 -25.25
N ILE A 505 -1.47 -3.53 -24.54
CA ILE A 505 -0.35 -4.49 -24.63
C ILE A 505 -0.81 -5.88 -24.19
N GLU A 506 -1.55 -5.98 -23.08
CA GLU A 506 -2.08 -7.26 -22.57
C GLU A 506 -3.06 -7.92 -23.55
N THR A 507 -3.88 -7.13 -24.25
CA THR A 507 -4.89 -7.65 -25.19
C THR A 507 -4.41 -7.72 -26.64
N LEU A 508 -3.28 -7.08 -26.95
CA LEU A 508 -2.61 -7.06 -28.25
C LEU A 508 -1.10 -7.21 -27.99
N PRO A 509 -0.61 -8.43 -27.72
CA PRO A 509 0.80 -8.67 -27.42
C PRO A 509 1.72 -8.13 -28.53
N LEU A 510 2.91 -7.69 -28.14
CA LEU A 510 3.91 -7.20 -29.10
C LEU A 510 4.33 -8.35 -30.05
N PRO A 511 4.70 -8.04 -31.30
CA PRO A 511 5.00 -9.05 -32.30
C PRO A 511 6.45 -9.53 -32.15
N TRP A 512 6.76 -10.18 -31.01
CA TRP A 512 8.12 -10.62 -30.68
C TRP A 512 8.72 -11.59 -31.69
N ASP A 513 7.88 -12.38 -32.37
CA ASP A 513 8.28 -13.35 -33.39
C ASP A 513 8.35 -12.76 -34.80
N ALA A 514 8.14 -11.45 -34.95
CA ALA A 514 8.23 -10.80 -36.24
C ALA A 514 9.64 -10.88 -36.83
N THR A 515 9.71 -11.24 -38.10
CA THR A 515 10.96 -11.29 -38.89
C THR A 515 11.16 -10.04 -39.75
N THR A 516 10.20 -9.11 -39.75
CA THR A 516 10.23 -7.86 -40.52
C THR A 516 9.75 -6.67 -39.69
N GLU A 517 10.19 -5.46 -40.05
CA GLU A 517 9.74 -4.21 -39.40
C GLU A 517 8.25 -3.90 -39.67
N ASP A 518 7.70 -4.36 -40.80
CA ASP A 518 6.30 -4.10 -41.18
C ASP A 518 5.31 -4.60 -40.12
N ALA A 519 5.59 -5.74 -39.48
CA ALA A 519 4.73 -6.27 -38.42
C ALA A 519 4.71 -5.37 -37.18
N TRP A 520 5.84 -4.72 -36.85
CA TRP A 520 5.94 -3.75 -35.76
C TRP A 520 5.20 -2.46 -36.09
N VAL A 521 5.29 -2.00 -37.35
CA VAL A 521 4.53 -0.84 -37.85
C VAL A 521 3.03 -1.12 -37.80
N GLU A 522 2.59 -2.29 -38.24
CA GLU A 522 1.20 -2.71 -38.19
C GLU A 522 0.69 -2.84 -36.75
N TRP A 523 1.47 -3.45 -35.87
CA TRP A 523 1.16 -3.54 -34.45
C TRP A 523 1.00 -2.16 -33.83
N LYS A 524 1.93 -1.24 -34.08
CA LYS A 524 1.87 0.15 -33.59
C LYS A 524 0.58 0.84 -34.01
N ALA A 525 0.19 0.72 -35.28
CA ALA A 525 -1.06 1.29 -35.79
C ALA A 525 -2.30 0.71 -35.07
N LYS A 526 -2.32 -0.60 -34.83
CA LYS A 526 -3.39 -1.28 -34.07
C LYS A 526 -3.40 -0.84 -32.60
N ALA A 527 -2.23 -0.70 -31.98
CA ALA A 527 -2.08 -0.27 -30.60
C ALA A 527 -2.56 1.18 -30.38
N ILE A 528 -2.21 2.10 -31.29
CA ILE A 528 -2.73 3.49 -31.29
C ILE A 528 -4.26 3.48 -31.35
N LYS A 529 -4.84 2.72 -32.29
CA LYS A 529 -6.28 2.66 -32.46
C LYS A 529 -6.98 2.10 -31.21
N ARG A 530 -6.47 1.01 -30.64
CA ARG A 530 -7.06 0.35 -29.47
C ARG A 530 -6.94 1.21 -28.21
N THR A 531 -5.75 1.76 -27.94
CA THR A 531 -5.52 2.68 -26.82
C THR A 531 -6.46 3.88 -26.88
N ARG A 532 -6.61 4.48 -28.07
CA ARG A 532 -7.56 5.59 -28.29
C ARG A 532 -9.00 5.18 -28.04
N VAL A 533 -9.41 3.99 -28.46
CA VAL A 533 -10.78 3.50 -28.22
C VAL A 533 -11.09 3.45 -26.73
N PHE A 534 -10.20 2.92 -25.90
CA PHE A 534 -10.41 2.91 -24.44
C PHE A 534 -10.61 4.31 -23.88
N VAL A 535 -9.75 5.26 -24.27
CA VAL A 535 -9.80 6.66 -23.81
C VAL A 535 -11.09 7.36 -24.27
N VAL A 536 -11.46 7.23 -25.54
CA VAL A 536 -12.63 7.91 -26.11
C VAL A 536 -13.94 7.28 -25.62
N ARG A 537 -13.99 5.95 -25.44
CA ARG A 537 -15.21 5.29 -24.94
C ARG A 537 -15.51 5.65 -23.48
N ALA A 538 -14.50 6.02 -22.68
CA ALA A 538 -14.73 6.55 -21.34
C ALA A 538 -15.54 7.86 -21.34
N ILE A 539 -15.41 8.70 -22.39
CA ILE A 539 -16.19 9.95 -22.52
C ILE A 539 -17.69 9.66 -22.62
N ARG A 540 -18.08 8.57 -23.31
CA ARG A 540 -19.49 8.15 -23.36
C ARG A 540 -20.02 7.94 -21.95
N LEU A 541 -19.28 7.28 -21.07
CA LEU A 541 -19.70 7.02 -19.70
C LEU A 541 -19.85 8.33 -18.92
N TYR A 542 -18.88 9.24 -19.04
CA TYR A 542 -18.97 10.57 -18.40
C TYR A 542 -20.21 11.35 -18.87
N ASN A 543 -20.49 11.35 -20.17
CA ASN A 543 -21.63 12.07 -20.75
C ASN A 543 -22.98 11.45 -20.36
N LEU A 544 -23.03 10.18 -19.95
CA LEU A 544 -24.25 9.55 -19.45
C LEU A 544 -24.58 10.01 -18.02
N GLY A 545 -23.60 10.44 -17.22
CA GLY A 545 -23.84 10.86 -15.83
C GLY A 545 -24.58 9.79 -15.02
N ASP A 546 -25.69 10.17 -14.40
CA ASP A 546 -26.62 9.28 -13.67
C ASP A 546 -27.69 8.63 -14.57
N THR A 547 -27.75 8.99 -15.85
CA THR A 547 -28.72 8.47 -16.84
C THR A 547 -28.30 7.14 -17.46
N VAL A 548 -27.46 6.35 -16.79
CA VAL A 548 -27.10 5.00 -17.22
C VAL A 548 -28.36 4.13 -17.19
N THR A 549 -29.03 4.01 -18.34
CA THR A 549 -30.29 3.29 -18.50
C THR A 549 -30.12 1.77 -18.36
N ALA A 550 -31.24 1.05 -18.22
CA ALA A 550 -31.26 -0.41 -18.22
C ALA A 550 -30.41 -1.01 -19.35
N THR A 551 -29.42 -1.82 -18.96
CA THR A 551 -28.41 -2.39 -19.86
C THR A 551 -29.04 -3.46 -20.76
N SER A 552 -28.86 -3.33 -22.08
CA SER A 552 -29.07 -4.44 -23.01
C SER A 552 -27.80 -5.28 -23.10
N PHE A 553 -27.93 -6.60 -22.90
CA PHE A 553 -26.83 -7.55 -23.03
C PHE A 553 -26.70 -8.12 -24.46
N SER A 554 -27.55 -7.72 -25.40
CA SER A 554 -27.61 -8.32 -26.73
C SER A 554 -26.28 -8.28 -27.50
N ALA A 555 -25.49 -7.22 -27.31
CA ALA A 555 -24.16 -7.10 -27.93
C ALA A 555 -23.07 -7.95 -27.25
N LEU A 556 -23.35 -8.52 -26.09
CA LEU A 556 -22.46 -9.41 -25.34
C LEU A 556 -22.83 -10.89 -25.49
N LEU A 557 -23.99 -11.19 -26.10
CA LEU A 557 -24.40 -12.56 -26.37
C LEU A 557 -23.59 -13.13 -27.55
N PRO A 558 -23.34 -14.44 -27.56
CA PRO A 558 -22.74 -15.12 -28.71
C PRO A 558 -23.56 -14.87 -29.99
N VAL A 559 -22.87 -14.68 -31.11
CA VAL A 559 -23.51 -14.52 -32.42
C VAL A 559 -24.39 -15.75 -32.70
N GLY A 560 -25.70 -15.52 -32.88
CA GLY A 560 -26.68 -16.58 -33.18
C GLY A 560 -27.66 -16.92 -32.05
N VAL A 561 -27.48 -16.37 -30.84
CA VAL A 561 -28.48 -16.49 -29.76
C VAL A 561 -29.49 -15.35 -29.89
N ALA A 562 -30.74 -15.66 -30.24
CA ALA A 562 -31.81 -14.67 -30.27
C ALA A 562 -32.02 -14.10 -28.86
N ALA A 563 -31.96 -12.78 -28.71
CA ALA A 563 -32.32 -12.12 -27.47
C ALA A 563 -33.79 -12.46 -27.15
N SER A 564 -34.04 -13.16 -26.05
CA SER A 564 -35.39 -13.32 -25.54
C SER A 564 -35.95 -11.94 -25.22
N ALA A 565 -37.21 -11.71 -25.60
CA ALA A 565 -37.89 -10.44 -25.37
C ALA A 565 -37.84 -10.07 -23.88
N PRO A 566 -37.68 -8.77 -23.55
CA PRO A 566 -37.60 -8.35 -22.16
C PRO A 566 -38.88 -8.74 -21.43
N VAL A 567 -38.74 -9.40 -20.27
CA VAL A 567 -39.85 -9.64 -19.35
C VAL A 567 -40.34 -8.25 -18.91
N ALA A 568 -41.59 -7.93 -19.27
CA ALA A 568 -42.22 -6.68 -18.88
C ALA A 568 -42.19 -6.53 -17.36
N ALA A 569 -41.64 -5.41 -16.88
CA ALA A 569 -41.72 -5.06 -15.46
C ALA A 569 -43.19 -5.01 -15.02
N PRO A 570 -43.53 -5.47 -13.80
CA PRO A 570 -44.90 -5.42 -13.31
C PRO A 570 -45.34 -3.97 -13.19
N VAL A 571 -46.43 -3.63 -13.89
CA VAL A 571 -47.08 -2.32 -13.85
C VAL A 571 -47.61 -2.10 -12.44
N ALA A 572 -47.09 -1.09 -11.74
CA ALA A 572 -47.63 -0.64 -10.46
C ALA A 572 -49.07 -0.15 -10.67
N SER A 573 -50.00 -0.75 -9.91
CA SER A 573 -51.41 -0.36 -9.90
C SER A 573 -51.58 1.03 -9.28
N PRO A 574 -52.50 1.89 -9.79
CA PRO A 574 -52.73 3.19 -9.20
C PRO A 574 -53.47 3.04 -7.86
N SER A 575 -52.86 3.55 -6.79
CA SER A 575 -53.48 3.63 -5.46
C SER A 575 -54.64 4.62 -5.48
N VAL A 576 -55.81 4.14 -5.07
CA VAL A 576 -56.98 4.93 -4.70
C VAL A 576 -56.65 5.69 -3.41
N VAL A 577 -56.67 7.02 -3.45
CA VAL A 577 -56.78 7.84 -2.23
C VAL A 577 -57.93 8.82 -2.39
N ALA A 578 -58.75 8.82 -1.34
CA ALA A 578 -60.09 9.35 -1.25
C ALA A 578 -60.19 10.89 -1.27
N ALA A 579 -61.39 11.33 -1.61
CA ALA A 579 -61.86 12.70 -1.68
C ALA A 579 -61.85 13.44 -0.32
N ALA A 580 -61.56 14.74 -0.37
CA ALA A 580 -62.08 15.73 0.56
C ALA A 580 -62.55 16.97 -0.22
N THR A 581 -63.81 17.31 -0.03
CA THR A 581 -64.64 18.31 -0.74
C THR A 581 -64.34 19.75 -0.26
N PRO A 582 -64.64 20.81 -1.04
CA PRO A 582 -64.16 22.17 -0.82
C PRO A 582 -65.18 23.08 -0.12
N ILE A 583 -64.72 24.20 0.46
CA ILE A 583 -65.56 25.35 0.83
C ILE A 583 -65.00 26.59 0.12
N GLY A 584 -65.82 27.20 -0.74
CA GLY A 584 -65.49 28.35 -1.59
C GLY A 584 -65.72 29.72 -0.91
N VAL A 585 -65.19 30.82 -1.47
CA VAL A 585 -65.80 31.80 -2.44
C VAL A 585 -65.59 33.22 -1.82
N PRO A 586 -65.65 34.41 -2.50
CA PRO A 586 -65.63 34.84 -3.93
C PRO A 586 -64.43 35.81 -4.28
N ARG A 587 -63.91 35.95 -5.50
CA ARG A 587 -64.39 36.59 -6.76
C ARG A 587 -64.51 38.14 -6.74
N VAL A 588 -63.59 38.86 -7.39
CA VAL A 588 -63.78 40.14 -8.16
C VAL A 588 -62.58 40.28 -9.14
N ALA A 589 -62.76 39.94 -10.42
CA ALA A 589 -62.97 40.83 -11.58
C ALA A 589 -61.71 41.58 -12.11
N GLN A 590 -61.38 41.24 -13.37
CA GLN A 590 -60.55 41.91 -14.40
C GLN A 590 -60.86 43.42 -14.59
N PRO A 591 -60.19 44.21 -15.47
CA PRO A 591 -59.32 43.90 -16.63
C PRO A 591 -57.99 44.73 -16.64
N ALA A 592 -57.08 44.72 -17.61
CA ALA A 592 -57.08 44.40 -19.04
C ALA A 592 -55.71 43.85 -19.48
#